data_AF-A0A940TFD1-F1
#
_entry.id   AF-A0A940TFD1-F1
#
_cell.length_a   1.000
_cell.length_b   1.000
_cell.length_c   1.000
_cell.angle_alpha   90.00
_cell.angle_beta   90.00
_cell.angle_gamma   90.00
#
_symmetry.space_group_name_H-M   'P 1'
#
loop_
_entity.id
_entity.type
_entity.pdbx_description
1 polymer ?
#
loop_
_entity_poly.entity_id
_entity_poly.type
_entity_poly.pdbx_seq_one_letter_code
_entity_poly.pdbx_strand_id
1 'polypeptide(L)'
;ADQIAACDYVGVASGNNVPNKLEKCGFTVTKSDKVNAPVIDQLPGTIECKVLKITEEFNECIVTGEIVGIKVDEDVITEDGKVDVTKAGFVVYDTVSKCYRAVGDSVGAARSIGRKFE
;
A
#
# COMPACT_ATOMS: atom_id res chain seq x y z
N ALA A 1 10.52 -3.46 -2.59
CA ALA A 1 10.62 -3.49 -4.08
C ALA A 1 10.49 -4.91 -4.65
N ASP A 2 10.86 -5.94 -3.90
CA ASP A 2 10.94 -7.33 -4.39
C ASP A 2 9.63 -7.88 -4.95
N GLN A 3 8.48 -7.44 -4.42
CA GLN A 3 7.16 -7.85 -4.89
C GLN A 3 6.63 -7.05 -6.10
N ILE A 4 7.42 -6.14 -6.70
CA ILE A 4 6.90 -5.19 -7.70
C ILE A 4 6.33 -5.88 -8.94
N ALA A 5 6.93 -6.98 -9.40
CA ALA A 5 6.43 -7.73 -10.54
C ALA A 5 5.06 -8.38 -10.24
N ALA A 6 4.88 -8.91 -9.02
CA ALA A 6 3.60 -9.47 -8.58
C ALA A 6 2.53 -8.39 -8.41
N CYS A 7 2.90 -7.24 -7.83
CA CYS A 7 2.03 -6.07 -7.70
C CYS A 7 1.59 -5.49 -9.06
N ASP A 8 2.49 -5.40 -10.04
CA ASP A 8 2.16 -4.95 -11.39
C ASP A 8 1.23 -5.96 -12.09
N TYR A 9 1.51 -7.26 -11.98
CA TYR A 9 0.65 -8.30 -12.53
C TYR A 9 -0.79 -8.22 -12.02
N VAL A 10 -1.01 -7.95 -10.73
CA VAL A 10 -2.38 -7.81 -10.20
C VAL A 10 -3.09 -6.55 -10.69
N GLY A 11 -2.36 -5.55 -11.18
CA GLY A 11 -2.90 -4.37 -11.89
C GLY A 11 -3.16 -4.61 -13.38
N VAL A 12 -2.43 -5.53 -14.02
CA VAL A 12 -2.58 -5.86 -15.45
C VAL A 12 -3.68 -6.92 -15.68
N ALA A 13 -3.74 -7.96 -14.84
CA ALA A 13 -4.68 -9.07 -15.01
C ALA A 13 -6.01 -8.82 -14.28
N SER A 14 -7.13 -9.00 -14.98
CA SER A 14 -8.46 -8.96 -14.35
C SER A 14 -8.79 -10.28 -13.65
N GLY A 15 -9.26 -10.20 -12.40
CA GLY A 15 -9.74 -11.35 -11.64
C GLY A 15 -10.97 -12.02 -12.26
N ASN A 16 -11.72 -11.30 -13.10
CA ASN A 16 -12.86 -11.88 -13.85
C ASN A 16 -12.40 -12.91 -14.88
N ASN A 17 -11.18 -12.78 -15.40
CA ASN A 17 -10.63 -13.66 -16.44
C ASN A 17 -9.60 -14.65 -15.88
N VAL A 18 -8.96 -14.32 -14.76
CA VAL A 18 -7.95 -15.16 -14.10
C VAL A 18 -8.39 -15.42 -12.66
N PRO A 19 -9.15 -16.50 -12.40
CA PRO A 19 -9.71 -16.77 -11.07
C PRO A 19 -8.68 -16.90 -9.95
N ASN A 20 -7.50 -17.46 -10.24
CA ASN A 20 -6.39 -17.66 -9.31
C ASN A 20 -5.28 -16.59 -9.47
N LYS A 21 -5.66 -15.34 -9.72
CA LYS A 21 -4.72 -14.25 -10.04
C LYS A 21 -3.61 -14.08 -8.99
N LEU A 22 -3.95 -14.11 -7.70
CA LEU A 22 -3.00 -13.89 -6.62
C LEU A 22 -2.02 -15.08 -6.48
N GLU A 23 -2.52 -16.31 -6.48
CA GLU A 23 -1.69 -17.51 -6.43
C GLU A 23 -0.70 -17.57 -7.61
N LYS A 24 -1.13 -17.16 -8.80
CA LYS A 24 -0.30 -17.18 -10.01
C LYS A 24 0.92 -16.24 -9.93
N CYS A 25 0.84 -15.16 -9.16
CA CYS A 25 1.99 -14.29 -8.88
C CYS A 25 2.68 -14.61 -7.55
N GLY A 26 2.34 -15.73 -6.90
CA GLY A 26 2.97 -16.19 -5.67
C GLY A 26 2.43 -15.53 -4.39
N PHE A 27 1.32 -14.78 -4.47
CA PHE A 27 0.69 -14.21 -3.29
C PHE A 27 -0.21 -15.23 -2.60
N THR A 28 -0.09 -15.29 -1.27
CA THR A 28 -1.05 -15.92 -0.37
C THR A 28 -1.84 -14.85 0.36
N VAL A 29 -3.04 -15.23 0.81
CA VAL A 29 -3.90 -14.31 1.56
C VAL A 29 -4.43 -14.92 2.83
N THR A 30 -4.38 -14.13 3.91
CA THR A 30 -5.04 -14.43 5.18
C THR A 30 -6.26 -13.55 5.35
N LYS A 31 -7.34 -14.07 5.93
CA LYS A 31 -8.52 -13.25 6.23
C LYS A 31 -8.20 -12.26 7.35
N SER A 32 -8.59 -11.00 7.16
CA SER A 32 -8.54 -9.98 8.23
C SER A 32 -9.39 -10.39 9.44
N ASP A 33 -8.90 -10.09 10.64
CA ASP A 33 -9.60 -10.24 11.91
C ASP A 33 -10.59 -9.10 12.19
N LYS A 34 -10.49 -7.99 11.44
CA LYS A 34 -11.31 -6.77 11.64
C LYS A 34 -12.39 -6.56 10.58
N VAL A 35 -12.17 -7.04 9.36
CA VAL A 35 -13.07 -6.83 8.22
C VAL A 35 -13.20 -8.11 7.37
N ASN A 36 -14.25 -8.19 6.57
CA ASN A 36 -14.42 -9.30 5.61
C ASN A 36 -13.61 -9.06 4.33
N ALA A 37 -12.29 -8.98 4.46
CA ALA A 37 -11.36 -8.77 3.34
C ALA A 37 -10.08 -9.59 3.51
N PRO A 38 -9.40 -9.97 2.41
CA PRO A 38 -8.10 -10.62 2.45
C PRO A 38 -6.96 -9.63 2.75
N VAL A 39 -5.92 -10.12 3.40
CA VAL A 39 -4.62 -9.49 3.64
C VAL A 39 -3.58 -10.26 2.83
N ILE A 40 -2.70 -9.59 2.08
CA ILE A 40 -1.64 -10.25 1.31
C ILE A 40 -0.43 -10.45 2.21
N ASP A 41 -0.03 -11.70 2.42
CA ASP A 41 0.96 -12.05 3.45
C ASP A 41 2.40 -11.66 3.09
N GLN A 42 2.67 -11.41 1.80
CA GLN A 42 4.02 -11.05 1.30
C GLN A 42 4.26 -9.52 1.26
N LEU A 43 3.28 -8.70 1.63
CA LEU A 43 3.42 -7.24 1.64
C LEU A 43 3.68 -6.73 3.05
N PRO A 44 4.59 -5.75 3.24
CA PRO A 44 5.08 -5.32 4.55
C PRO A 44 4.08 -4.53 5.38
N GLY A 45 2.88 -4.29 4.83
CA GLY A 45 1.83 -3.60 5.54
C GLY A 45 0.48 -3.69 4.85
N THR A 46 -0.57 -3.49 5.63
CA THR A 46 -1.97 -3.49 5.19
C THR A 46 -2.77 -2.50 6.01
N ILE A 47 -3.66 -1.76 5.33
CA ILE A 47 -4.63 -0.88 5.97
C ILE A 47 -6.00 -1.55 5.84
N GLU A 48 -6.62 -1.83 6.98
CA GLU A 48 -7.92 -2.49 7.06
C GLU A 48 -9.02 -1.44 7.16
N CYS A 49 -9.93 -1.42 6.18
CA CYS A 49 -10.94 -0.38 6.05
C CYS A 49 -12.37 -0.95 6.05
N LYS A 50 -13.30 -0.29 6.76
CA LYS A 50 -14.75 -0.48 6.59
C LYS A 50 -15.27 0.53 5.58
N VAL A 51 -16.08 0.09 4.62
CA VAL A 51 -16.69 0.99 3.63
C VAL A 51 -17.68 1.92 4.32
N LEU A 52 -17.47 3.23 4.22
CA LEU A 52 -18.39 4.25 4.69
C LEU A 52 -19.31 4.75 3.57
N LYS A 53 -18.75 4.96 2.38
CA LYS A 53 -19.47 5.55 1.25
C LYS A 53 -18.88 5.05 -0.06
N ILE A 54 -19.75 4.86 -1.05
CA ILE A 54 -19.37 4.68 -2.45
C ILE A 54 -20.06 5.79 -3.24
N THR A 55 -19.30 6.56 -4.01
CA THR A 55 -19.80 7.60 -4.90
C THR A 55 -19.26 7.41 -6.31
N GLU A 56 -20.01 7.90 -7.28
CA GLU A 56 -19.56 8.00 -8.67
C GLU A 56 -19.35 9.48 -8.99
N GLU A 57 -18.11 9.86 -9.30
CA GLU A 57 -17.74 11.22 -9.68
C GLU A 57 -16.76 11.14 -10.85
N PHE A 58 -16.93 11.99 -11.87
CA PHE A 58 -16.06 12.03 -13.06
C PHE A 58 -15.88 10.69 -13.80
N ASN A 59 -16.91 9.82 -13.80
CA ASN A 59 -16.86 8.44 -14.31
C ASN A 59 -15.88 7.51 -13.56
N GLU A 60 -15.52 7.89 -12.33
CA GLU A 60 -14.71 7.07 -11.43
C GLU A 60 -15.55 6.64 -10.22
N CYS A 61 -15.26 5.45 -9.70
CA CYS A 61 -15.84 4.94 -8.47
C CYS A 61 -14.94 5.33 -7.29
N ILE A 62 -15.45 6.20 -6.42
CA ILE A 62 -14.75 6.66 -5.22
C ILE A 62 -15.31 5.89 -4.02
N VAL A 63 -14.44 5.16 -3.32
CA VAL A 63 -14.79 4.42 -2.11
C VAL A 63 -14.13 5.09 -0.91
N THR A 64 -14.94 5.66 -0.01
CA THR A 64 -14.46 6.19 1.27
C THR A 64 -14.47 5.06 2.31
N GLY A 65 -13.29 4.78 2.89
CA GLY A 65 -13.12 3.78 3.94
C GLY A 65 -12.75 4.39 5.29
N GLU A 66 -13.34 3.88 6.37
CA GLU A 66 -12.89 4.11 7.74
C GLU A 66 -11.75 3.15 8.07
N ILE A 67 -10.60 3.67 8.47
CA ILE A 67 -9.47 2.85 8.92
C ILE A 67 -9.82 2.24 10.28
N VAL A 68 -9.96 0.91 10.33
CA VAL A 68 -10.21 0.15 11.57
C VAL A 68 -8.99 -0.63 12.03
N GLY A 69 -7.96 -0.74 11.19
CA GLY A 69 -6.70 -1.39 11.53
C GLY A 69 -5.56 -1.05 10.59
N ILE A 70 -4.35 -1.17 11.11
CA ILE A 70 -3.11 -1.13 10.35
C ILE A 70 -2.30 -2.33 10.83
N LYS A 71 -1.82 -3.14 9.88
CA LYS A 71 -0.86 -4.21 10.10
C LYS A 71 0.43 -3.82 9.39
N VAL A 72 1.56 -4.03 10.04
CA VAL A 72 2.89 -3.79 9.51
C VAL A 72 3.83 -4.83 10.09
N ASP A 73 4.81 -5.26 9.31
CA ASP A 73 5.81 -6.22 9.78
C ASP A 73 6.66 -5.61 10.89
N GLU A 74 7.07 -6.42 11.86
CA GLU A 74 7.81 -5.91 13.03
C GLU A 74 9.17 -5.32 12.64
N ASP A 75 9.80 -5.83 11.57
CA ASP A 75 11.11 -5.37 11.08
C ASP A 75 11.07 -3.98 10.42
N VAL A 76 9.90 -3.55 9.94
CA VAL A 76 9.67 -2.21 9.41
C VAL A 76 9.28 -1.19 10.49
N ILE A 77 9.15 -1.61 11.75
CA ILE A 77 8.86 -0.71 12.87
C ILE A 77 10.19 -0.25 13.50
N THR A 78 10.30 1.04 13.77
CA THR A 78 11.41 1.65 14.51
C THR A 78 11.28 1.41 16.01
N GLU A 79 12.36 1.60 16.77
CA GLU A 79 12.34 1.47 18.23
C GLU A 79 11.32 2.41 18.92
N ASP A 80 11.01 3.56 18.32
CA ASP A 80 10.00 4.51 18.79
C ASP A 80 8.58 4.21 18.29
N GLY A 81 8.34 3.03 17.70
CA GLY A 81 7.02 2.53 17.31
C GLY A 81 6.47 3.15 16.03
N LYS A 82 7.32 3.72 15.17
CA LYS A 82 6.93 4.31 13.88
C LYS A 82 7.26 3.38 12.73
N VAL A 83 6.62 3.57 11.59
CA VAL A 83 6.97 2.85 10.36
C VAL A 83 8.22 3.48 9.76
N ASP A 84 9.27 2.68 9.59
CA ASP A 84 10.42 3.00 8.77
C ASP A 84 10.06 2.85 7.28
N VAL A 85 9.83 3.98 6.64
CA VAL A 85 9.43 4.05 5.21
C VAL A 85 10.47 3.40 4.29
N THR A 86 11.75 3.46 4.65
CA THR A 86 12.81 2.90 3.82
C THR A 86 12.80 1.36 3.87
N LYS A 87 12.53 0.79 5.04
CA LYS A 87 12.37 -0.67 5.22
C LYS A 87 11.04 -1.18 4.65
N ALA A 88 9.97 -0.42 4.81
CA ALA A 88 8.67 -0.75 4.22
C ALA A 88 8.72 -0.79 2.68
N GLY A 89 9.74 -0.18 2.05
CA GLY A 89 10.03 -0.35 0.63
C GLY A 89 8.91 0.16 -0.27
N PHE A 90 8.22 1.24 0.14
CA PHE A 90 7.16 1.85 -0.64
C PHE A 90 7.63 2.30 -2.02
N VAL A 91 6.71 2.25 -2.97
CA VAL A 91 6.95 2.67 -4.35
C VAL A 91 5.90 3.68 -4.80
N VAL A 92 6.28 4.53 -5.72
CA VAL A 92 5.40 5.48 -6.41
C VAL A 92 5.30 5.07 -7.86
N TYR A 93 4.08 5.05 -8.40
CA TYR A 93 3.86 4.93 -9.83
C TYR A 93 4.02 6.31 -10.49
N ASP A 94 5.03 6.45 -11.34
CA ASP A 94 5.22 7.63 -12.18
C ASP A 94 4.37 7.48 -13.44
N THR A 95 3.26 8.21 -13.48
CA THR A 95 2.29 8.17 -14.58
C THR A 95 2.85 8.73 -15.90
N VAL A 96 3.83 9.63 -15.84
CA VAL A 96 4.44 10.25 -17.03
C VAL A 96 5.40 9.27 -17.69
N SER A 97 6.29 8.68 -16.90
CA SER A 97 7.32 7.76 -17.39
C SER A 97 6.82 6.31 -17.49
N LYS A 98 5.65 6.01 -16.93
CA LYS A 98 5.09 4.65 -16.79
C LYS A 98 6.06 3.68 -16.12
N CYS A 99 6.66 4.11 -15.01
CA CYS A 99 7.61 3.30 -14.24
C CYS A 99 7.32 3.39 -12.74
N TYR A 100 7.89 2.46 -11.98
CA TYR A 100 7.86 2.49 -10.52
C TYR A 100 9.14 3.10 -9.97
N ARG A 101 9.00 3.96 -8.97
CA ARG A 101 10.11 4.62 -8.26
C ARG A 101 10.08 4.21 -6.81
N ALA A 102 11.21 3.80 -6.24
CA ALA A 102 11.33 3.56 -4.81
C ALA A 102 11.24 4.89 -4.03
N VAL A 103 10.58 4.87 -2.88
CA VAL A 103 10.64 5.97 -1.91
C VAL A 103 11.97 5.89 -1.17
N GLY A 104 12.77 6.95 -1.26
CA GLY A 104 14.12 7.01 -0.68
C GLY A 104 14.17 7.67 0.69
N ASP A 105 15.38 8.09 1.06
CA ASP A 105 15.68 8.71 2.35
C ASP A 105 14.96 10.04 2.58
N SER A 106 14.78 10.37 3.86
CA SER A 106 14.27 11.68 4.27
C SER A 106 15.20 12.80 3.81
N VAL A 107 14.63 13.81 3.16
CA VAL A 107 15.35 15.01 2.70
C VAL A 107 15.27 16.17 3.69
N GLY A 108 14.56 15.99 4.82
CA GLY A 108 14.42 17.03 5.84
C GLY A 108 13.25 16.81 6.79
N ALA A 109 13.33 17.42 7.97
CA ALA A 109 12.26 17.35 8.97
C ALA A 109 11.09 18.28 8.61
N ALA A 110 9.90 17.70 8.37
CA ALA A 110 8.67 18.45 8.16
C ALA A 110 8.33 19.33 9.39
N ARG A 111 7.73 20.52 9.16
CA ARG A 111 7.43 21.53 10.21
C ARG A 111 8.65 21.96 11.06
N SER A 112 9.87 21.71 10.57
CA SER A 112 11.13 22.04 11.24
C SER A 112 12.15 22.68 10.29
N ILE A 113 12.50 22.05 9.16
CA ILE A 113 13.54 22.54 8.25
C ILE A 113 13.29 23.97 7.70
N GLY A 114 12.03 24.38 7.62
CA GLY A 114 11.62 25.73 7.20
C GLY A 114 11.85 26.81 8.26
N ARG A 115 12.01 26.45 9.54
CA ARG A 115 12.28 27.40 10.63
C ARG A 115 13.64 28.10 10.49
N LYS A 116 14.50 27.65 9.57
CA LYS A 116 15.74 28.36 9.21
C LYS A 116 15.50 29.76 8.63
N PHE A 117 14.26 30.10 8.27
CA PHE A 117 13.86 31.41 7.77
C PHE A 117 13.12 32.27 8.81
N GLU A 118 13.00 31.78 10.06
CA GLU A 118 12.56 32.56 11.23
C GLU A 118 13.76 33.26 11.86
#